data_AF-A0AAE0HKH4-F1
#
_entry.id   AF-A0AAE0HKH4-F1
#
_cell.length_a   1.000
_cell.length_b   1.000
_cell.length_c   1.000
_cell.angle_alpha   90.00
_cell.angle_beta   90.00
_cell.angle_gamma   90.00
#
_symmetry.space_group_name_H-M   'P 1'
#
loop_
_entity.id
_entity.type
_entity.pdbx_description
1 polymer ?
#
loop_
_entity_poly.entity_id
_entity_poly.type
_entity_poly.pdbx_seq_one_letter_code
_entity_poly.pdbx_strand_id
1 'polypeptide(L)'
;MSSSRLGLRAREVLSVRVTGSASTIPLLTSRPSFQARGLPLAWTSSFSTSQARPNRSAREAMMGSMPRVEQRGSPSVESHQKMRNGGMNEAMAETISMILPGTFILPPLSQFPKPLGQKFRLLGSWIVAKVQEVVLNTSVRWSSKPGIFKRPALKYKKSTLVPTAKALHRSMLQALATGDRLAINKTCARKLGVSLLVNIDARPRGRRYSWELVEYTNKLFYPTIKSHKLSPLGRERDAPILRQMIVAISSKQRKGVYDVEGRVIPGSEKEMDVVEHVAVSCVIDPKNGYAQQDWRVIGTTTPTTLGSWAKDKEIMKMILQQ
;
A
#
# COMPACT_ATOMS: atom_id res chain seq x y z
N MET A 1 -22.84 34.12 4.56
CA MET A 1 -23.14 32.93 5.40
C MET A 1 -23.16 31.73 4.46
N SER A 2 -22.43 30.62 4.58
CA SER A 2 -21.63 30.01 5.63
C SER A 2 -20.54 29.15 4.97
N SER A 3 -19.38 29.05 5.62
CA SER A 3 -18.12 28.48 5.14
C SER A 3 -18.09 26.95 5.14
N SER A 4 -17.64 26.34 4.05
CA SER A 4 -17.22 24.93 3.99
C SER A 4 -15.79 24.78 4.51
N ARG A 5 -15.61 24.25 5.73
CA ARG A 5 -14.33 23.78 6.26
C ARG A 5 -14.19 22.28 5.99
N LEU A 6 -13.36 21.92 5.01
CA LEU A 6 -12.88 20.55 4.79
C LEU A 6 -11.74 20.27 5.79
N GLY A 7 -12.09 19.54 6.86
CA GLY A 7 -11.15 19.06 7.87
C GLY A 7 -10.57 17.69 7.49
N LEU A 8 -9.25 17.65 7.35
CA LEU A 8 -8.41 16.46 7.26
C LEU A 8 -8.67 15.48 8.42
N ARG A 9 -8.96 14.21 8.09
CA ARG A 9 -8.72 13.07 8.99
C ARG A 9 -8.13 11.89 8.21
N ALA A 10 -6.80 11.85 8.16
CA ALA A 10 -6.03 10.64 7.92
C ALA A 10 -5.55 10.12 9.29
N ARG A 11 -6.29 9.18 9.88
CA ARG A 11 -5.85 8.35 11.00
C ARG A 11 -6.60 7.03 10.93
N GLU A 12 -6.03 6.07 10.20
CA GLU A 12 -6.27 4.63 10.38
C GLU A 12 -5.28 3.87 9.49
N VAL A 13 -4.02 3.83 9.90
CA VAL A 13 -3.05 2.86 9.38
C VAL A 13 -2.38 2.25 10.61
N LEU A 14 -2.58 0.94 10.79
CA LEU A 14 -2.11 0.08 11.89
C LEU A 14 -2.93 0.11 13.19
N SER A 15 -4.17 -0.42 13.15
CA SER A 15 -4.78 -0.99 14.36
C SER A 15 -4.24 -2.41 14.55
N VAL A 16 -3.17 -2.56 15.33
CA VAL A 16 -2.68 -3.85 15.80
C VAL A 16 -3.34 -4.13 17.15
N ARG A 17 -4.24 -5.11 17.19
CA ARG A 17 -4.90 -5.51 18.45
C ARG A 17 -3.99 -6.48 19.21
N VAL A 18 -3.56 -6.04 20.39
CA VAL A 18 -2.86 -6.86 21.38
C VAL A 18 -3.90 -7.76 22.06
N THR A 19 -3.76 -9.08 21.98
CA THR A 19 -4.49 -10.01 22.83
C THR A 19 -3.69 -10.25 24.11
N GLY A 20 -4.01 -9.51 25.17
CA GLY A 20 -3.47 -9.71 26.52
C GLY A 20 -4.36 -10.65 27.34
N SER A 21 -3.73 -11.65 27.97
CA SER A 21 -4.32 -12.57 28.94
C SER A 21 -4.72 -11.82 30.22
N ALA A 22 -5.90 -12.12 30.76
CA ALA A 22 -6.43 -11.52 31.98
C ALA A 22 -5.94 -12.31 33.21
N SER A 23 -5.22 -11.64 34.11
CA SER A 23 -5.00 -12.10 35.47
C SER A 23 -5.63 -11.11 36.44
N THR A 24 -6.58 -11.64 37.21
CA THR A 24 -7.43 -11.02 38.24
C THR A 24 -6.65 -10.67 39.51
N ILE A 25 -6.70 -9.40 39.97
CA ILE A 25 -6.43 -8.99 41.36
C ILE A 25 -7.36 -7.80 41.70
N PRO A 26 -7.97 -7.73 42.91
CA PRO A 26 -9.08 -6.82 43.22
C PRO A 26 -8.61 -5.41 43.62
N LEU A 27 -9.49 -4.41 43.38
CA LEU A 27 -9.30 -3.00 43.68
C LEU A 27 -10.08 -2.61 44.95
N LEU A 28 -9.38 -2.06 45.95
CA LEU A 28 -9.97 -1.30 47.06
C LEU A 28 -9.97 0.20 46.74
N THR A 29 -11.16 0.79 46.88
CA THR A 29 -11.50 2.13 47.35
C THR A 29 -10.53 3.31 47.12
N SER A 30 -11.02 4.33 46.40
CA SER A 30 -11.47 5.63 46.96
C SER A 30 -11.22 6.79 46.00
N ARG A 31 -12.27 7.61 45.85
CA ARG A 31 -12.36 8.91 45.19
C ARG A 31 -12.03 9.98 46.26
N PRO A 32 -11.55 11.19 45.89
CA PRO A 32 -12.52 12.21 45.46
C PRO A 32 -12.09 13.17 44.35
N SER A 33 -13.14 13.81 43.86
CA SER A 33 -13.31 14.92 42.93
C SER A 33 -12.60 16.23 43.31
N PHE A 34 -12.13 16.98 42.31
CA PHE A 34 -12.22 18.44 42.29
C PHE A 34 -12.43 18.97 40.87
N GLN A 35 -13.43 19.85 40.73
CA GLN A 35 -13.71 20.69 39.56
C GLN A 35 -12.83 21.94 39.62
N ALA A 36 -12.44 22.51 38.46
CA ALA A 36 -12.85 23.87 38.05
C ALA A 36 -12.06 24.40 36.83
N ARG A 37 -12.84 24.84 35.84
CA ARG A 37 -12.79 26.10 35.06
C ARG A 37 -11.44 26.69 34.59
N GLY A 38 -11.39 27.04 33.30
CA GLY A 38 -10.60 28.19 32.82
C GLY A 38 -10.04 28.06 31.40
N LEU A 39 -10.82 28.45 30.40
CA LEU A 39 -10.35 28.99 29.10
C LEU A 39 -10.82 30.47 29.06
N PRO A 40 -10.39 31.33 28.10
CA PRO A 40 -9.39 31.17 27.02
C PRO A 40 -8.39 32.36 26.95
N LEU A 41 -7.41 32.32 26.05
CA LEU A 41 -6.96 33.52 25.32
C LEU A 41 -6.19 33.15 24.05
N ALA A 42 -6.65 33.73 22.96
CA ALA A 42 -6.16 33.58 21.60
C ALA A 42 -4.91 34.45 21.38
N TRP A 43 -3.92 33.91 20.67
CA TRP A 43 -2.86 34.68 20.03
C TRP A 43 -2.79 34.31 18.56
N THR A 44 -3.35 35.19 17.74
CA THR A 44 -3.11 35.27 16.30
C THR A 44 -1.84 36.09 16.09
N SER A 45 -0.86 35.58 15.35
CA SER A 45 0.16 36.42 14.73
C SER A 45 0.22 36.11 13.24
N SER A 46 -0.16 37.11 12.47
CA SER A 46 -0.02 37.19 11.02
C SER A 46 1.34 37.80 10.72
N PHE A 47 2.12 37.18 9.83
CA PHE A 47 3.24 37.85 9.17
C PHE A 47 2.88 38.13 7.70
N SER A 48 2.48 39.38 7.47
CA SER A 48 2.72 40.19 6.27
C SER A 48 4.17 40.72 6.38
N THR A 49 4.98 41.11 5.39
CA THR A 49 4.85 41.53 3.99
C THR A 49 6.28 41.48 3.44
N SER A 50 6.52 41.14 2.17
CA SER A 50 7.53 41.85 1.37
C SER A 50 7.34 41.49 -0.11
N GLN A 51 6.73 42.42 -0.84
CA GLN A 51 6.82 42.49 -2.28
C GLN A 51 7.93 43.48 -2.63
N ALA A 52 8.85 43.09 -3.50
CA ALA A 52 9.74 44.00 -4.21
C ALA A 52 9.61 43.76 -5.71
N ARG A 53 9.18 44.79 -6.43
CA ARG A 53 9.32 45.02 -7.86
C ARG A 53 9.76 46.50 -8.03
N PRO A 54 10.06 46.98 -9.24
CA PRO A 54 11.27 46.73 -10.03
C PRO A 54 11.96 48.06 -10.38
N ASN A 55 13.24 48.06 -10.75
CA ASN A 55 13.87 49.25 -11.35
C ASN A 55 14.01 49.11 -12.87
N ARG A 56 13.42 50.10 -13.57
CA ARG A 56 13.50 50.36 -15.00
C ARG A 56 14.37 51.59 -15.22
N SER A 57 15.47 51.43 -15.93
CA SER A 57 16.13 52.36 -16.88
C SER A 57 17.50 51.75 -17.18
N ALA A 58 18.00 51.63 -18.41
CA ALA A 58 17.96 52.60 -19.50
C ALA A 58 18.05 51.93 -20.89
N ARG A 59 17.37 52.56 -21.86
CA ARG A 59 17.78 52.69 -23.28
C ARG A 59 19.22 53.23 -23.33
N GLU A 60 20.11 53.02 -24.30
CA GLU A 60 19.98 52.81 -25.75
C GLU A 60 21.42 52.51 -26.23
N ALA A 61 21.63 51.45 -27.03
CA ALA A 61 22.79 51.37 -27.93
C ALA A 61 22.58 50.27 -28.99
N MET A 62 22.25 50.76 -30.19
CA MET A 62 22.68 50.30 -31.52
C MET A 62 22.34 48.88 -32.03
N MET A 63 21.42 48.89 -32.99
CA MET A 63 21.51 48.31 -34.34
C MET A 63 22.57 47.21 -34.59
N GLY A 64 22.10 46.02 -34.93
CA GLY A 64 22.89 45.05 -35.69
C GLY A 64 22.32 43.63 -35.59
N SER A 65 21.95 43.07 -36.73
CA SER A 65 21.58 41.65 -36.97
C SER A 65 20.17 41.20 -36.58
N MET A 66 19.31 41.05 -37.60
CA MET A 66 18.12 40.22 -37.56
C MET A 66 18.52 38.73 -37.57
N PRO A 67 18.10 37.91 -36.60
CA PRO A 67 18.00 36.48 -36.83
C PRO A 67 16.67 36.16 -37.53
N ARG A 68 16.83 35.50 -38.66
CA ARG A 68 15.81 34.82 -39.47
C ARG A 68 14.79 34.10 -38.58
N VAL A 69 13.51 34.45 -38.74
CA VAL A 69 12.38 33.71 -38.18
C VAL A 69 12.39 32.31 -38.79
N GLU A 70 12.97 31.34 -38.08
CA GLU A 70 12.71 29.93 -38.34
C GLU A 70 11.25 29.64 -38.00
N GLN A 71 10.52 29.17 -39.01
CA GLN A 71 9.24 28.52 -38.83
C GLN A 71 9.41 27.41 -37.78
N ARG A 72 8.84 27.64 -36.58
CA ARG A 72 8.65 26.58 -35.60
C ARG A 72 7.85 25.46 -36.26
N GLY A 73 8.54 24.37 -36.56
CA GLY A 73 7.94 23.12 -36.96
C GLY A 73 6.82 22.74 -35.97
N SER A 74 5.74 22.22 -36.54
CA SER A 74 4.61 21.64 -35.82
C SER A 74 5.11 20.71 -34.69
N PRO A 75 4.42 20.66 -33.53
CA PRO A 75 4.84 19.81 -32.43
C PRO A 75 4.94 18.37 -32.93
N SER A 76 6.15 17.80 -32.86
CA SER A 76 6.40 16.46 -33.37
C SER A 76 5.51 15.45 -32.64
N VAL A 77 5.03 14.47 -33.40
CA VAL A 77 4.27 13.29 -32.94
C VAL A 77 4.94 12.60 -31.73
N GLU A 78 6.25 12.80 -31.57
CA GLU A 78 7.08 12.32 -30.47
C GLU A 78 6.70 12.91 -29.09
N SER A 79 6.27 14.17 -29.03
CA SER A 79 5.83 14.83 -27.79
C SER A 79 4.50 14.26 -27.27
N HIS A 80 3.56 13.99 -28.17
CA HIS A 80 2.31 13.29 -27.85
C HIS A 80 2.55 11.84 -27.44
N GLN A 81 3.49 11.14 -28.06
CA GLN A 81 3.83 9.76 -27.72
C GLN A 81 4.54 9.65 -26.35
N LYS A 82 5.42 10.60 -26.00
CA LYS A 82 6.04 10.68 -24.67
C LYS A 82 5.03 11.01 -23.56
N MET A 83 4.09 11.93 -23.79
CA MET A 83 3.04 12.22 -22.81
C MET A 83 2.06 11.03 -22.64
N ARG A 84 1.71 10.35 -23.73
CA ARG A 84 0.85 9.15 -23.69
C ARG A 84 1.54 7.97 -22.97
N ASN A 85 2.84 7.76 -23.21
CA ASN A 85 3.61 6.73 -22.51
C ASN A 85 3.85 7.07 -21.03
N GLY A 86 4.06 8.35 -20.71
CA GLY A 86 4.19 8.84 -19.32
C GLY A 86 2.91 8.64 -18.52
N GLY A 87 1.76 9.03 -19.08
CA GLY A 87 0.45 8.85 -18.44
C GLY A 87 0.04 7.39 -18.27
N MET A 88 0.36 6.52 -19.23
CA MET A 88 0.10 5.08 -19.11
C MET A 88 0.96 4.42 -18.02
N ASN A 89 2.22 4.83 -17.90
CA ASN A 89 3.10 4.37 -16.82
C ASN A 89 2.62 4.84 -15.43
N GLU A 90 2.08 6.04 -15.33
CA GLU A 90 1.53 6.57 -14.08
C GLU A 90 0.24 5.84 -13.67
N ALA A 91 -0.70 5.65 -14.60
CA ALA A 91 -1.91 4.86 -14.37
C ALA A 91 -1.59 3.39 -14.01
N MET A 92 -0.57 2.80 -14.65
CA MET A 92 -0.09 1.47 -14.26
C MET A 92 0.53 1.47 -12.87
N ALA A 93 1.36 2.46 -12.52
CA ALA A 93 1.93 2.58 -11.19
C ALA A 93 0.87 2.72 -10.10
N GLU A 94 -0.22 3.45 -10.38
CA GLU A 94 -1.38 3.54 -9.48
C GLU A 94 -2.13 2.22 -9.35
N THR A 95 -2.35 1.52 -10.46
CA THR A 95 -3.07 0.23 -10.45
C THR A 95 -2.28 -0.86 -9.73
N ILE A 96 -0.95 -0.88 -9.90
CA ILE A 96 -0.04 -1.78 -9.16
C ILE A 96 -0.06 -1.48 -7.65
N SER A 97 -0.39 -0.24 -7.27
CA SER A 97 -0.41 0.26 -5.89
C SER A 97 -1.74 0.01 -5.16
N MET A 98 -2.73 -0.65 -5.78
CA MET A 98 -4.00 -1.00 -5.13
C MET A 98 -4.13 -2.52 -4.92
N ILE A 99 -4.89 -2.90 -3.90
CA ILE A 99 -5.34 -4.28 -3.76
C ILE A 99 -6.48 -4.50 -4.75
N LEU A 100 -6.34 -5.51 -5.61
CA LEU A 100 -7.35 -5.87 -6.59
C LEU A 100 -8.71 -6.08 -5.92
N PRO A 101 -9.79 -5.52 -6.49
CA PRO A 101 -11.14 -5.74 -5.99
C PRO A 101 -11.53 -7.22 -6.13
N GLY A 102 -12.54 -7.63 -5.37
CA GLY A 102 -13.00 -9.01 -5.26
C GLY A 102 -12.07 -9.88 -4.41
N THR A 103 -11.12 -9.29 -3.67
CA THR A 103 -10.13 -10.07 -2.92
C THR A 103 -10.66 -10.43 -1.55
N PHE A 104 -10.96 -11.71 -1.36
CA PHE A 104 -11.56 -12.21 -0.13
C PHE A 104 -10.53 -12.96 0.73
N ILE A 105 -10.35 -12.49 1.96
CA ILE A 105 -9.52 -13.13 2.99
C ILE A 105 -10.44 -13.63 4.08
N LEU A 106 -10.44 -14.94 4.28
CA LEU A 106 -11.25 -15.55 5.33
C LEU A 106 -10.69 -15.13 6.71
N PRO A 107 -11.53 -14.59 7.62
CA PRO A 107 -11.11 -14.31 8.98
C PRO A 107 -10.68 -15.58 9.73
N PRO A 108 -9.94 -15.45 10.85
CA PRO A 108 -9.77 -16.57 11.76
C PRO A 108 -11.13 -16.96 12.35
N LEU A 109 -11.30 -18.24 12.73
CA LEU A 109 -12.57 -18.76 13.28
C LEU A 109 -13.08 -17.97 14.49
N SER A 110 -12.18 -17.39 15.29
CA SER A 110 -12.51 -16.53 16.42
C SER A 110 -13.21 -15.22 16.04
N GLN A 111 -13.03 -14.75 14.81
CA GLN A 111 -13.63 -13.53 14.27
C GLN A 111 -14.84 -13.80 13.37
N PHE A 112 -15.30 -15.06 13.29
CA PHE A 112 -16.51 -15.38 12.53
C PHE A 112 -17.73 -14.72 13.17
N PRO A 113 -18.72 -14.29 12.35
CA PRO A 113 -19.97 -13.76 12.89
C PRO A 113 -20.64 -14.83 13.76
N LYS A 114 -21.15 -14.47 14.94
CA LYS A 114 -21.82 -15.43 15.84
C LYS A 114 -23.04 -16.13 15.20
N PRO A 115 -23.97 -15.43 14.50
CA PRO A 115 -25.15 -16.08 13.95
C PRO A 115 -24.80 -17.02 12.78
N LEU A 116 -25.29 -18.26 12.85
CA LEU A 116 -24.98 -19.33 11.88
C LEU A 116 -25.30 -18.93 10.43
N GLY A 117 -26.45 -18.29 10.20
CA GLY A 117 -26.83 -17.83 8.85
C GLY A 117 -25.80 -16.87 8.25
N GLN A 118 -25.21 -15.97 9.05
CA GLN A 118 -24.16 -15.08 8.57
C GLN A 118 -22.84 -15.81 8.33
N LYS A 119 -22.51 -16.84 9.13
CA LYS A 119 -21.32 -17.69 8.91
C LYS A 119 -21.41 -18.38 7.54
N PHE A 120 -22.55 -19.00 7.24
CA PHE A 120 -22.75 -19.66 5.94
C PHE A 120 -22.73 -18.66 4.78
N ARG A 121 -23.30 -17.47 4.95
CA ARG A 121 -23.21 -16.40 3.92
C ARG A 121 -21.78 -15.92 3.69
N LEU A 122 -20.98 -15.81 4.75
CA LEU A 122 -19.56 -15.46 4.67
C LEU A 122 -18.77 -16.55 3.93
N LEU A 123 -18.99 -17.81 4.31
CA LEU A 123 -18.31 -18.94 3.69
C LEU A 123 -18.71 -19.12 2.23
N GLY A 124 -20.00 -19.01 1.90
CA GLY A 124 -20.50 -19.03 0.53
C GLY A 124 -19.90 -17.89 -0.31
N SER A 125 -19.80 -16.69 0.26
CA SER A 125 -19.13 -15.55 -0.39
C SER A 125 -17.65 -15.82 -0.66
N TRP A 126 -16.94 -16.43 0.30
CA TRP A 126 -15.56 -16.85 0.13
C TRP A 126 -15.40 -17.90 -0.98
N ILE A 127 -16.27 -18.91 -1.02
CA ILE A 127 -16.28 -19.95 -2.07
C ILE A 127 -16.45 -19.29 -3.44
N VAL A 128 -17.44 -18.41 -3.61
CA VAL A 128 -17.66 -17.70 -4.88
C VAL A 128 -16.43 -16.90 -5.29
N ALA A 129 -15.84 -16.14 -4.36
CA ALA A 129 -14.62 -15.37 -4.64
C ALA A 129 -13.45 -16.28 -5.05
N LYS A 130 -13.33 -17.46 -4.43
CA LYS A 130 -12.29 -18.44 -4.77
C LYS A 130 -12.50 -19.09 -6.13
N VAL A 131 -13.74 -19.43 -6.48
CA VAL A 131 -14.08 -19.94 -7.80
C VAL A 131 -13.74 -18.89 -8.87
N GLN A 132 -14.11 -17.62 -8.65
CA GLN A 132 -13.75 -16.53 -9.56
C GLN A 132 -12.23 -16.37 -9.71
N GLU A 133 -11.46 -16.44 -8.62
CA GLU A 133 -9.99 -16.42 -8.64
C GLU A 133 -9.41 -17.55 -9.49
N VAL A 134 -9.92 -18.78 -9.34
CA VAL A 134 -9.48 -19.95 -10.13
C VAL A 134 -9.83 -19.80 -11.60
N VAL A 135 -11.04 -19.35 -11.92
CA VAL A 135 -11.50 -19.14 -13.30
C VAL A 135 -10.65 -18.08 -13.99
N LEU A 136 -10.43 -16.92 -13.35
CA LEU A 136 -9.60 -15.85 -13.91
C LEU A 136 -8.15 -16.30 -14.14
N ASN A 137 -7.54 -16.94 -13.15
CA ASN A 137 -6.16 -17.44 -13.28
C ASN A 137 -6.02 -18.49 -14.38
N THR A 138 -7.03 -19.35 -14.52
CA THR A 138 -7.05 -20.39 -15.57
C THR A 138 -7.27 -19.77 -16.94
N SER A 139 -8.15 -18.78 -17.06
CA SER A 139 -8.40 -18.03 -18.29
C SER A 139 -7.12 -17.32 -18.77
N VAL A 140 -6.43 -16.59 -17.90
CA VAL A 140 -5.15 -15.94 -18.23
C VAL A 140 -4.07 -16.95 -18.63
N ARG A 141 -4.03 -18.10 -17.94
CA ARG A 141 -3.09 -19.16 -18.30
C ARG A 141 -3.44 -19.78 -19.66
N TRP A 142 -4.73 -19.92 -19.97
CA TRP A 142 -5.19 -20.45 -21.24
C TRP A 142 -4.93 -19.48 -22.40
N SER A 143 -5.18 -18.19 -22.21
CA SER A 143 -4.91 -17.15 -23.21
C SER A 143 -3.41 -17.04 -23.53
N SER A 144 -2.54 -17.44 -22.60
CA SER A 144 -1.09 -17.51 -22.81
C SER A 144 -0.60 -18.70 -23.65
N LYS A 145 -1.50 -19.57 -24.14
CA LYS A 145 -1.11 -20.68 -25.01
C LYS A 145 -0.92 -20.20 -26.45
N PRO A 146 0.21 -20.51 -27.11
CA PRO A 146 0.41 -20.19 -28.53
C PRO A 146 -0.40 -21.11 -29.47
N GLY A 147 -1.00 -22.19 -28.94
CA GLY A 147 -1.87 -23.11 -29.67
C GLY A 147 -2.56 -24.08 -28.72
N ILE A 148 -3.62 -24.74 -29.17
CA ILE A 148 -4.52 -25.56 -28.33
C ILE A 148 -3.76 -26.70 -27.60
N PHE A 149 -2.82 -27.34 -28.30
CA PHE A 149 -2.01 -28.45 -27.79
C PHE A 149 -0.66 -28.02 -27.20
N LYS A 150 -0.30 -26.72 -27.25
CA LYS A 150 0.98 -26.23 -26.76
C LYS A 150 0.89 -25.86 -25.28
N ARG A 151 2.02 -25.99 -24.57
CA ARG A 151 2.13 -25.58 -23.16
C ARG A 151 1.94 -24.06 -23.03
N PRO A 152 1.32 -23.57 -21.95
CA PRO A 152 1.16 -22.14 -21.71
C PRO A 152 2.53 -21.46 -21.60
N ALA A 153 2.67 -20.31 -22.25
CA ALA A 153 3.90 -19.50 -22.17
C ALA A 153 4.08 -18.92 -20.77
N LEU A 154 2.97 -18.54 -20.11
CA LEU A 154 3.00 -18.08 -18.73
C LEU A 154 3.30 -19.25 -17.79
N LYS A 155 4.54 -19.29 -17.28
CA LYS A 155 4.98 -20.23 -16.25
C LYS A 155 5.29 -19.46 -14.98
N TYR A 156 4.57 -19.78 -13.91
CA TYR A 156 4.92 -19.28 -12.60
C TYR A 156 4.99 -20.40 -11.57
N LYS A 157 6.05 -20.39 -10.76
CA LYS A 157 6.24 -21.31 -9.65
C LYS A 157 5.49 -20.78 -8.44
N LYS A 158 4.58 -21.58 -7.86
CA LYS A 158 3.88 -21.20 -6.62
C LYS A 158 4.79 -21.32 -5.39
N SER A 159 5.80 -22.19 -5.44
CA SER A 159 6.75 -22.41 -4.34
C SER A 159 7.61 -21.19 -4.02
N THR A 160 7.89 -20.32 -4.99
CA THR A 160 8.70 -19.12 -4.79
C THR A 160 7.91 -17.97 -4.16
N LEU A 161 6.58 -18.01 -4.22
CA LEU A 161 5.71 -16.90 -3.81
C LEU A 161 5.86 -16.54 -2.33
N VAL A 162 5.78 -17.55 -1.47
CA VAL A 162 5.84 -17.37 -0.02
C VAL A 162 7.23 -16.86 0.43
N PRO A 163 8.36 -17.45 -0.01
CA PRO A 163 9.68 -16.90 0.26
C PRO A 163 9.84 -15.45 -0.22
N THR A 164 9.36 -15.12 -1.43
CA THR A 164 9.42 -13.75 -1.96
C THR A 164 8.63 -12.78 -1.09
N ALA A 165 7.41 -13.12 -0.68
CA ALA A 165 6.61 -12.27 0.21
C ALA A 165 7.30 -12.04 1.57
N LYS A 166 7.88 -13.09 2.17
CA LYS A 166 8.63 -13.00 3.42
C LYS A 166 9.84 -12.07 3.29
N ALA A 167 10.62 -12.24 2.22
CA ALA A 167 11.81 -11.43 1.96
C ALA A 167 11.46 -9.94 1.77
N LEU A 168 10.44 -9.65 0.96
CA LEU A 168 9.98 -8.27 0.75
C LEU A 168 9.42 -7.65 2.02
N HIS A 169 8.64 -8.40 2.80
CA HIS A 169 8.10 -7.93 4.07
C HIS A 169 9.21 -7.56 5.06
N ARG A 170 10.21 -8.44 5.21
CA ARG A 170 11.38 -8.19 6.06
C ARG A 170 12.17 -6.97 5.56
N SER A 171 12.47 -6.91 4.28
CA SER A 171 13.21 -5.80 3.65
C SER A 171 12.50 -4.47 3.87
N MET A 172 11.17 -4.43 3.67
CA MET A 172 10.35 -3.25 3.90
C MET A 172 10.42 -2.78 5.36
N LEU A 173 10.20 -3.67 6.33
CA LEU A 173 10.19 -3.30 7.75
C LEU A 173 11.58 -2.88 8.24
N GLN A 174 12.64 -3.54 7.77
CA GLN A 174 14.01 -3.16 8.07
C GLN A 174 14.36 -1.79 7.47
N ALA A 175 14.05 -1.56 6.19
CA ALA A 175 14.25 -0.27 5.53
C ALA A 175 13.44 0.85 6.21
N LEU A 176 12.23 0.53 6.68
CA LEU A 176 11.44 1.46 7.46
C LEU A 176 12.16 1.79 8.77
N ALA A 177 12.62 0.82 9.54
CA ALA A 177 13.33 1.08 10.80
C ALA A 177 14.60 1.92 10.60
N THR A 178 15.45 1.55 9.64
CA THR A 178 16.68 2.28 9.33
C THR A 178 16.44 3.65 8.70
N GLY A 179 15.28 3.89 8.10
CA GLY A 179 15.00 5.11 7.36
C GLY A 179 15.59 5.13 5.94
N ASP A 180 15.90 3.97 5.36
CA ASP A 180 16.44 3.85 4.01
C ASP A 180 15.35 4.12 2.95
N ARG A 181 15.38 5.33 2.41
CA ARG A 181 14.41 5.79 1.40
C ARG A 181 14.53 5.03 0.08
N LEU A 182 15.74 4.64 -0.31
CA LEU A 182 16.00 3.96 -1.59
C LEU A 182 15.47 2.53 -1.53
N ALA A 183 15.73 1.83 -0.44
CA ALA A 183 15.20 0.49 -0.22
C ALA A 183 13.66 0.46 -0.18
N ILE A 184 13.02 1.48 0.41
CA ILE A 184 11.55 1.61 0.41
C ILE A 184 11.01 1.79 -1.01
N ASN A 185 11.58 2.71 -1.80
CA ASN A 185 11.12 2.95 -3.18
C ASN A 185 11.31 1.75 -4.11
N LYS A 186 12.33 0.92 -3.84
CA LYS A 186 12.58 -0.33 -4.56
C LYS A 186 11.61 -1.44 -4.14
N THR A 187 11.39 -1.61 -2.83
CA THR A 187 10.65 -2.74 -2.25
C THR A 187 9.12 -2.52 -2.29
N CYS A 188 8.66 -1.27 -2.18
CA CYS A 188 7.24 -0.94 -2.06
C CYS A 188 6.66 -0.39 -3.37
N ALA A 189 5.35 -0.55 -3.52
CA ALA A 189 4.57 0.17 -4.52
C ALA A 189 4.53 1.67 -4.16
N ARG A 190 4.37 2.55 -5.17
CA ARG A 190 4.51 4.01 -5.02
C ARG A 190 3.63 4.57 -3.90
N LYS A 191 2.35 4.18 -3.84
CA LYS A 191 1.40 4.68 -2.83
C LYS A 191 1.84 4.36 -1.39
N LEU A 192 2.27 3.13 -1.15
CA LEU A 192 2.77 2.70 0.16
C LEU A 192 4.10 3.39 0.47
N GLY A 193 5.01 3.42 -0.50
CA GLY A 193 6.33 4.06 -0.36
C GLY A 193 6.21 5.50 0.10
N VAL A 194 5.37 6.31 -0.56
CA VAL A 194 5.13 7.71 -0.16
C VAL A 194 4.62 7.81 1.28
N SER A 195 3.67 6.98 1.69
CA SER A 195 3.15 6.98 3.07
C SER A 195 4.24 6.62 4.09
N LEU A 196 5.10 5.64 3.78
CA LEU A 196 6.21 5.25 4.66
C LEU A 196 7.29 6.32 4.76
N LEU A 197 7.61 7.00 3.66
CA LEU A 197 8.57 8.10 3.64
C LEU A 197 8.10 9.29 4.47
N VAL A 198 6.81 9.65 4.38
CA VAL A 198 6.21 10.69 5.25
C VAL A 198 6.34 10.30 6.72
N ASN A 199 6.15 9.02 7.06
CA ASN A 199 6.34 8.54 8.43
C ASN A 199 7.80 8.56 8.88
N ILE A 200 8.76 8.45 7.97
CA ILE A 200 10.19 8.62 8.26
C ILE A 200 10.50 10.09 8.52
N ASP A 201 9.96 10.99 7.68
CA ASP A 201 10.18 12.44 7.78
C ASP A 201 9.55 13.02 9.06
N ALA A 202 8.46 12.43 9.54
CA ALA A 202 7.78 12.82 10.78
C ALA A 202 8.50 12.35 12.07
N ARG A 203 9.62 11.62 11.98
CA ARG A 203 10.33 11.12 13.16
C ARG A 203 10.99 12.25 13.94
N PRO A 204 10.95 12.24 15.28
CA PRO A 204 11.72 13.18 16.09
C PRO A 204 13.21 13.04 15.79
N ARG A 205 13.89 14.18 15.63
CA ARG A 205 15.36 14.21 15.47
C ARG A 205 16.03 13.62 16.71
N GLY A 206 17.18 12.98 16.49
CA GLY A 206 17.95 12.33 17.55
C GLY A 206 17.45 10.95 17.97
N ARG A 207 16.31 10.47 17.46
CA ARG A 207 15.82 9.11 17.75
C ARG A 207 16.15 8.14 16.63
N ARG A 208 16.62 6.96 17.00
CA ARG A 208 16.83 5.82 16.09
C ARG A 208 15.76 4.78 16.35
N TYR A 209 15.23 4.19 15.28
CA TYR A 209 14.20 3.17 15.36
C TYR A 209 14.82 1.83 14.98
N SER A 210 14.51 0.77 15.73
CA SER A 210 14.90 -0.58 15.37
C SER A 210 13.68 -1.44 15.08
N TRP A 211 13.88 -2.40 14.18
CA TRP A 211 12.96 -3.50 13.96
C TRP A 211 13.78 -4.75 13.79
N GLU A 212 13.34 -5.81 14.45
CA GLU A 212 13.94 -7.12 14.38
C GLU A 212 12.85 -8.18 14.25
N LEU A 213 13.10 -9.14 13.37
CA LEU A 213 12.33 -10.35 13.28
C LEU A 213 12.94 -11.39 14.23
N VAL A 214 12.26 -11.66 15.35
CA VAL A 214 12.71 -12.65 16.34
C VAL A 214 12.55 -14.05 15.76
N GLU A 215 11.33 -14.39 15.35
CA GLU A 215 11.04 -15.68 14.73
C GLU A 215 9.72 -15.67 13.93
N TYR A 216 9.55 -16.67 13.07
CA TYR A 216 8.24 -16.97 12.47
C TYR A 216 7.46 -17.92 13.37
N THR A 217 6.29 -17.48 13.83
CA THR A 217 5.39 -18.22 14.72
C THR A 217 4.40 -19.08 13.93
N ASN A 218 3.73 -20.03 14.58
CA ASN A 218 2.64 -20.83 14.02
C ASN A 218 2.97 -21.54 12.69
N LYS A 219 4.13 -22.22 12.62
CA LYS A 219 4.69 -22.87 11.41
C LYS A 219 3.74 -23.87 10.73
N LEU A 220 2.78 -24.43 11.46
CA LEU A 220 1.79 -25.38 10.92
C LEU A 220 0.72 -24.71 10.05
N PHE A 221 0.35 -23.46 10.38
CA PHE A 221 -0.72 -22.71 9.68
C PHE A 221 -0.20 -21.51 8.89
N TYR A 222 1.05 -21.13 9.10
CA TYR A 222 1.67 -19.97 8.49
C TYR A 222 3.12 -20.25 8.09
N PRO A 223 3.63 -19.58 7.05
CA PRO A 223 2.92 -18.66 6.14
C PRO A 223 1.93 -19.37 5.20
N THR A 224 0.81 -18.73 4.85
CA THR A 224 -0.15 -19.28 3.89
C THR A 224 -0.61 -18.24 2.87
N ILE A 225 -0.76 -18.66 1.61
CA ILE A 225 -1.32 -17.82 0.54
C ILE A 225 -2.83 -17.74 0.75
N LYS A 226 -3.35 -16.54 1.00
CA LYS A 226 -4.79 -16.29 1.19
C LYS A 226 -5.49 -15.93 -0.11
N SER A 227 -4.82 -15.28 -1.04
CA SER A 227 -5.32 -15.03 -2.40
C SER A 227 -4.17 -14.90 -3.39
N HIS A 228 -4.36 -15.39 -4.61
CA HIS A 228 -3.44 -15.24 -5.72
C HIS A 228 -4.23 -14.96 -6.99
N LYS A 229 -4.07 -13.76 -7.55
CA LYS A 229 -4.86 -13.25 -8.68
C LYS A 229 -3.99 -12.82 -9.85
N LEU A 230 -4.53 -13.02 -11.04
CA LEU A 230 -4.04 -12.48 -12.30
C LEU A 230 -5.16 -11.63 -12.91
N SER A 231 -4.87 -10.37 -13.19
CA SER A 231 -5.81 -9.44 -13.80
C SER A 231 -5.15 -8.75 -14.99
N PRO A 232 -5.65 -8.88 -16.22
CA PRO A 232 -5.18 -8.05 -17.32
C PRO A 232 -5.52 -6.58 -17.03
N LEU A 233 -4.59 -5.66 -17.30
CA LEU A 233 -4.76 -4.22 -17.08
C LEU A 233 -5.48 -3.52 -18.25
N GLY A 234 -5.81 -4.27 -19.31
CA GLY A 234 -6.53 -3.76 -20.47
C GLY A 234 -7.31 -4.88 -21.16
N ARG A 235 -8.17 -4.50 -22.11
CA ARG A 235 -8.97 -5.44 -22.90
C ARG A 235 -8.20 -6.04 -24.09
N GLU A 236 -7.06 -5.45 -24.44
CA GLU A 236 -6.19 -5.94 -25.51
C GLU A 236 -5.59 -7.31 -25.17
N ARG A 237 -5.39 -8.14 -26.19
CA ARG A 237 -4.83 -9.49 -26.04
C ARG A 237 -3.45 -9.49 -25.36
N ASP A 238 -2.65 -8.48 -25.64
CA ASP A 238 -1.28 -8.33 -25.14
C ASP A 238 -1.18 -7.27 -24.02
N ALA A 239 -2.29 -6.98 -23.36
CA ALA A 239 -2.30 -6.07 -22.22
C ALA A 239 -1.45 -6.62 -21.07
N PRO A 240 -0.64 -5.77 -20.39
CA PRO A 240 0.11 -6.20 -19.21
C PRO A 240 -0.80 -6.82 -18.16
N ILE A 241 -0.32 -7.89 -17.53
CA ILE A 241 -1.07 -8.65 -16.54
C ILE A 241 -0.55 -8.28 -15.16
N LEU A 242 -1.43 -7.73 -14.32
CA LEU A 242 -1.16 -7.55 -12.91
C LEU A 242 -1.29 -8.89 -12.19
N ARG A 243 -0.19 -9.34 -11.59
CA ARG A 243 -0.18 -10.49 -10.71
C ARG A 243 -0.10 -10.01 -9.27
N GLN A 244 -1.11 -10.37 -8.48
CA GLN A 244 -1.15 -10.02 -7.06
C GLN A 244 -1.27 -11.27 -6.21
N MET A 245 -0.63 -11.26 -5.05
CA MET A 245 -0.88 -12.26 -4.02
C MET A 245 -0.96 -11.63 -2.65
N ILE A 246 -1.69 -12.32 -1.77
CA ILE A 246 -1.79 -11.99 -0.37
C ILE A 246 -1.32 -13.19 0.43
N VAL A 247 -0.31 -12.97 1.26
CA VAL A 247 0.29 -13.99 2.12
C VAL A 247 0.05 -13.59 3.56
N ALA A 248 -0.53 -14.49 4.33
CA ALA A 248 -0.60 -14.33 5.77
C ALA A 248 0.72 -14.82 6.38
N ILE A 249 1.36 -13.96 7.18
CA ILE A 249 2.63 -14.22 7.86
C ILE A 249 2.40 -14.06 9.35
N SER A 250 2.69 -15.12 10.12
CA SER A 250 2.72 -15.08 11.58
C SER A 250 4.17 -14.92 12.02
N SER A 251 4.46 -13.92 12.84
CA SER A 251 5.82 -13.63 13.29
C SER A 251 5.84 -12.94 14.63
N LYS A 252 6.88 -13.25 15.40
CA LYS A 252 7.27 -12.52 16.59
C LYS A 252 8.26 -11.42 16.19
N GLN A 253 7.89 -10.18 16.45
CA GLN A 253 8.64 -9.00 16.04
C GLN A 253 9.03 -8.20 17.27
N ARG A 254 10.24 -7.64 17.26
CA ARG A 254 10.73 -6.72 18.27
C ARG A 254 10.93 -5.34 17.65
N LYS A 255 10.41 -4.32 18.32
CA LYS A 255 10.52 -2.92 17.92
C LYS A 255 11.05 -2.13 19.09
N GLY A 256 11.96 -1.19 18.85
CA GLY A 256 12.52 -0.33 19.90
C GLY A 256 12.86 1.05 19.38
N VAL A 257 12.95 2.00 20.29
CA VAL A 257 13.43 3.35 19.99
C VAL A 257 14.64 3.65 20.86
N TYR A 258 15.69 4.13 20.23
CA TYR A 258 16.97 4.44 20.85
C TYR A 258 17.18 5.94 20.80
N ASP A 259 17.77 6.47 21.86
CA ASP A 259 18.20 7.86 21.94
C ASP A 259 19.51 8.10 21.16
N VAL A 260 19.95 9.36 21.10
CA VAL A 260 21.21 9.78 20.46
C VAL A 260 22.41 9.02 21.05
N GLU A 261 22.38 8.79 22.35
CA GLU A 261 23.40 8.06 23.12
C GLU A 261 23.33 6.53 22.89
N GLY A 262 22.40 6.04 22.07
CA GLY A 262 22.24 4.62 21.80
C GLY A 262 21.56 3.83 22.92
N ARG A 263 21.02 4.52 23.94
CA ARG A 263 20.25 3.88 25.01
C ARG A 263 18.82 3.64 24.57
N VAL A 264 18.25 2.51 24.95
CA VAL A 264 16.83 2.22 24.72
C VAL A 264 15.99 3.20 25.54
N ILE A 265 15.04 3.86 24.89
CA ILE A 265 14.09 4.73 25.60
C ILE A 265 13.21 3.83 26.49
N PRO A 266 13.10 4.08 27.80
CA PRO A 266 12.32 3.25 28.70
C PRO A 266 10.89 3.03 28.20
N GLY A 267 10.45 1.78 28.17
CA GLY A 267 9.12 1.39 27.69
C GLY A 267 8.92 1.44 26.17
N SER A 268 9.94 1.79 25.38
CA SER A 268 9.85 1.81 23.91
C SER A 268 10.06 0.44 23.27
N GLU A 269 10.83 -0.43 23.92
CA GLU A 269 11.08 -1.77 23.43
C GLU A 269 9.87 -2.67 23.68
N LYS A 270 9.35 -3.26 22.61
CA LYS A 270 8.19 -4.12 22.65
C LYS A 270 8.35 -5.31 21.73
N GLU A 271 8.20 -6.48 22.30
CA GLU A 271 8.05 -7.74 21.56
C GLU A 271 6.55 -8.02 21.35
N MET A 272 6.18 -8.36 20.12
CA MET A 272 4.80 -8.58 19.71
C MET A 272 4.70 -9.80 18.80
N ASP A 273 3.74 -10.68 19.08
CA ASP A 273 3.32 -11.70 18.13
C ASP A 273 2.23 -11.11 17.22
N VAL A 274 2.44 -11.16 15.91
CA VAL A 274 1.60 -10.48 14.92
C VAL A 274 1.33 -11.41 13.74
N VAL A 275 0.08 -11.42 13.30
CA VAL A 275 -0.36 -12.06 12.04
C VAL A 275 -0.72 -10.97 11.03
N GLU A 276 0.10 -10.82 10.00
CA GLU A 276 -0.05 -9.77 8.98
C GLU A 276 -0.42 -10.39 7.63
N HIS A 277 -1.40 -9.82 6.94
CA HIS A 277 -1.75 -10.21 5.56
C HIS A 277 -1.06 -9.26 4.59
N VAL A 278 0.11 -9.66 4.12
CA VAL A 278 0.96 -8.85 3.25
C VAL A 278 0.50 -9.04 1.81
N ALA A 279 0.10 -7.94 1.17
CA ALA A 279 -0.24 -7.89 -0.24
C ALA A 279 0.98 -7.45 -1.05
N VAL A 280 1.35 -8.27 -2.04
CA VAL A 280 2.43 -7.97 -2.97
C VAL A 280 1.96 -8.15 -4.41
N SER A 281 2.48 -7.35 -5.32
CA SER A 281 2.17 -7.40 -6.75
C SER A 281 3.41 -7.34 -7.61
N CYS A 282 3.29 -7.85 -8.82
CA CYS A 282 4.22 -7.62 -9.92
C CYS A 282 3.44 -7.53 -11.24
N VAL A 283 4.07 -6.97 -12.26
CA VAL A 283 3.52 -6.93 -13.62
C VAL A 283 4.17 -8.01 -14.46
N ILE A 284 3.38 -8.67 -15.29
CA ILE A 284 3.85 -9.58 -16.34
C ILE A 284 3.58 -8.92 -17.67
N ASP A 285 4.58 -8.89 -18.54
CA ASP A 285 4.47 -8.35 -19.89
C ASP A 285 4.30 -9.48 -20.92
N PRO A 286 3.10 -9.67 -21.51
CA PRO A 286 2.87 -10.69 -22.53
C PRO A 286 3.71 -10.46 -23.80
N LYS A 287 3.99 -9.20 -24.16
CA LYS A 287 4.71 -8.86 -25.40
C LYS A 287 6.16 -9.32 -25.34
N ASN A 288 6.76 -9.22 -24.16
CA ASN A 288 8.12 -9.68 -23.90
C ASN A 288 8.14 -11.12 -23.36
N GLY A 289 7.44 -12.04 -24.02
CA GLY A 289 7.47 -13.47 -23.69
C GLY A 289 6.98 -13.81 -22.29
N TYR A 290 6.03 -13.04 -21.74
CA TYR A 290 5.54 -13.18 -20.36
C TYR A 290 6.62 -12.94 -19.29
N ALA A 291 7.58 -12.05 -19.57
CA ALA A 291 8.57 -11.61 -18.60
C ALA A 291 7.90 -11.00 -17.37
N GLN A 292 8.33 -11.44 -16.18
CA GLN A 292 7.81 -10.96 -14.91
C GLN A 292 8.73 -9.88 -14.36
N GLN A 293 8.16 -8.73 -14.00
CA GLN A 293 8.85 -7.67 -13.29
C GLN A 293 9.09 -8.03 -11.81
N ASP A 294 9.86 -7.19 -11.13
CA ASP A 294 10.13 -7.31 -9.70
C ASP A 294 8.85 -7.18 -8.87
N TRP A 295 8.78 -8.00 -7.82
CA TRP A 295 7.69 -7.94 -6.86
C TRP A 295 7.84 -6.74 -5.92
N ARG A 296 6.71 -6.10 -5.63
CA ARG A 296 6.63 -4.96 -4.72
C ARG A 296 5.54 -5.15 -3.68
N VAL A 297 5.76 -4.61 -2.49
CA VAL A 297 4.76 -4.59 -1.41
C VAL A 297 3.75 -3.48 -1.67
N ILE A 298 2.48 -3.86 -1.79
CA ILE A 298 1.36 -2.93 -1.96
C ILE A 298 0.90 -2.39 -0.60
N GLY A 299 0.92 -3.26 0.40
CA GLY A 299 0.52 -2.92 1.76
C GLY A 299 0.11 -4.15 2.55
N THR A 300 -0.50 -3.90 3.70
CA THR A 300 -1.12 -4.92 4.53
C THR A 300 -2.64 -4.79 4.45
N THR A 301 -3.35 -5.89 4.61
CA THR A 301 -4.82 -5.89 4.63
C THR A 301 -5.38 -6.67 5.81
N THR A 302 -6.66 -6.46 6.08
CA THR A 302 -7.39 -7.13 7.16
C THR A 302 -8.29 -8.22 6.60
N PRO A 303 -8.68 -9.19 7.42
CA PRO A 303 -9.66 -10.18 6.99
C PRO A 303 -10.99 -9.55 6.55
N THR A 304 -11.60 -10.17 5.55
CA THR A 304 -12.83 -9.66 4.94
C THR A 304 -14.02 -9.91 5.86
N THR A 305 -14.78 -8.85 6.12
CA THR A 305 -16.10 -8.91 6.76
C THR A 305 -17.22 -8.87 5.72
N LEU A 306 -18.42 -9.33 6.08
CA LEU A 306 -19.59 -9.27 5.19
C LEU A 306 -19.87 -7.84 4.68
N GLY A 307 -19.74 -6.84 5.55
CA GLY A 307 -19.91 -5.43 5.18
C GLY A 307 -18.84 -4.96 4.20
N SER A 308 -17.56 -5.27 4.45
CA SER A 308 -16.49 -4.93 3.50
C SER A 308 -16.66 -5.62 2.15
N TRP A 309 -17.15 -6.87 2.15
CA TRP A 309 -17.40 -7.62 0.92
C TRP A 309 -18.56 -7.05 0.09
N ALA A 310 -19.62 -6.57 0.75
CA ALA A 310 -20.73 -5.93 0.05
C ALA A 310 -20.27 -4.66 -0.70
N LYS A 311 -19.47 -3.81 -0.04
CA LYS A 311 -18.86 -2.62 -0.65
C LYS A 311 -17.95 -2.99 -1.82
N ASP A 312 -17.12 -4.01 -1.64
CA ASP A 312 -16.21 -4.49 -2.69
C ASP A 312 -16.96 -5.04 -3.91
N LYS A 313 -18.10 -5.72 -3.71
CA LYS A 313 -18.99 -6.13 -4.82
C LYS A 313 -19.56 -4.94 -5.58
N GLU A 314 -19.89 -3.86 -4.89
CA GLU A 314 -20.43 -2.65 -5.51
C GLU A 314 -19.37 -1.97 -6.38
N ILE A 315 -18.14 -1.86 -5.86
CA ILE A 315 -16.97 -1.40 -6.63
C ILE A 315 -16.74 -2.27 -7.85
N MET A 316 -16.78 -3.60 -7.71
CA MET A 316 -16.63 -4.51 -8.85
C MET A 316 -17.71 -4.31 -9.93
N LYS A 317 -18.97 -4.08 -9.53
CA LYS A 317 -20.05 -3.80 -10.48
C LYS A 317 -19.80 -2.51 -11.25
N MET A 318 -19.34 -1.45 -10.57
CA MET A 318 -19.00 -0.18 -11.21
C MET A 318 -17.86 -0.34 -12.22
N ILE A 319 -16.82 -1.11 -11.88
CA ILE A 319 -15.68 -1.37 -12.78
C ILE A 319 -16.11 -2.17 -14.00
N LEU A 320 -17.03 -3.14 -13.86
CA LEU A 320 -17.51 -3.96 -14.98
C LEU A 320 -18.45 -3.21 -15.94
N GLN A 321 -19.05 -2.10 -15.49
CA GLN A 321 -19.96 -1.28 -16.30
C GLN A 321 -19.24 -0.20 -17.13
N GLN A 322 -17.96 0.05 -16.86
CA GLN A 322 -17.07 0.88 -17.69
C GLN A 322 -16.36 -0.01 -18.73
#